data_AF-A0A7S3XGQ1-F1
#
_entry.id   AF-A0A7S3XGQ1-F1
#
_cell.length_a   1.000
_cell.length_b   1.000
_cell.length_c   1.000
_cell.angle_alpha   90.00
_cell.angle_beta   90.00
_cell.angle_gamma   90.00
#
_symmetry.space_group_name_H-M   'P 1'
#
loop_
_entity.id
_entity.type
_entity.pdbx_description
1 polymer ?
#
loop_
_entity_poly.entity_id
_entity_poly.type
_entity_poly.pdbx_seq_one_letter_code
_entity_poly.pdbx_strand_id
1 'polypeptide(L)'
;MIAAHFIGPAHLVPLVELCPGNASGPGAAPKVHVFLTSCGKKPIFMKKEIDGFIAARLQAALYRECMHLVQSGVADVDAIDSAVVNGFGRRLNQIGPFTVADCAGVDLVQGTHARFFPQL
;
A
#
# COMPACT_ATOMS: atom_id res chain seq x y z
N MET A 1 -21.24 -4.82 10.99
CA MET A 1 -20.90 -3.94 9.85
C MET A 1 -19.49 -4.25 9.39
N ILE A 2 -19.24 -4.27 8.08
CA ILE A 2 -17.91 -4.45 7.48
C ILE A 2 -17.66 -3.25 6.60
N ALA A 3 -16.51 -2.59 6.75
CA ALA A 3 -16.07 -1.57 5.81
C ALA A 3 -15.33 -2.25 4.65
N ALA A 4 -15.73 -1.95 3.42
CA ALA A 4 -15.07 -2.40 2.20
C ALA A 4 -14.60 -1.17 1.43
N HIS A 5 -13.30 -0.90 1.48
CA HIS A 5 -12.69 0.24 0.80
C HIS A 5 -12.20 -0.17 -0.59
N PHE A 6 -12.85 0.37 -1.63
CA PHE A 6 -12.47 0.16 -3.01
C PHE A 6 -11.47 1.23 -3.44
N ILE A 7 -10.45 0.81 -4.18
CA ILE A 7 -9.50 1.74 -4.79
C ILE A 7 -10.06 2.25 -6.12
N GLY A 8 -9.99 3.55 -6.35
CA GLY A 8 -10.54 4.19 -7.55
C GLY A 8 -9.63 4.06 -8.78
N PRO A 9 -10.19 3.84 -9.99
CA PRO A 9 -11.59 3.53 -10.28
C PRO A 9 -11.96 2.08 -9.92
N ALA A 10 -13.08 1.89 -9.21
CA ALA A 10 -13.45 0.61 -8.61
C ALA A 10 -13.70 -0.52 -9.63
N HIS A 11 -13.93 -0.23 -10.91
CA HIS A 11 -14.10 -1.25 -11.95
C HIS A 11 -12.77 -1.73 -12.55
N LEU A 12 -11.70 -0.92 -12.46
CA LEU A 12 -10.36 -1.27 -12.99
C LEU A 12 -9.44 -1.81 -11.91
N VAL A 13 -9.46 -1.20 -10.72
CA VAL A 13 -8.55 -1.60 -9.65
C VAL A 13 -9.12 -2.83 -8.92
N PRO A 14 -8.34 -3.92 -8.79
CA PRO A 14 -8.84 -5.16 -8.20
C PRO A 14 -8.84 -5.13 -6.67
N LEU A 15 -8.00 -4.29 -6.03
CA LEU A 15 -7.85 -4.27 -4.59
C LEU A 15 -9.10 -3.76 -3.88
N VAL A 16 -9.51 -4.47 -2.82
CA VAL A 16 -10.53 -4.03 -1.87
C VAL A 16 -10.02 -4.30 -0.45
N GLU A 17 -10.03 -3.29 0.42
CA GLU A 17 -9.57 -3.44 1.80
C GLU A 17 -10.78 -3.69 2.71
N LEU A 18 -10.83 -4.88 3.33
CA LEU A 18 -11.91 -5.30 4.21
C LEU A 18 -11.52 -5.10 5.67
N CYS A 19 -12.24 -4.21 6.36
CA CYS A 19 -12.09 -4.00 7.80
C CYS A 19 -13.34 -4.50 8.54
N PRO A 20 -13.23 -5.58 9.35
CA PRO A 20 -14.35 -6.05 10.17
C PRO A 20 -14.59 -5.04 11.31
N GLY A 21 -15.82 -4.53 11.42
CA GLY A 21 -16.21 -3.70 12.56
C GLY A 21 -16.44 -4.54 13.82
N ASN A 22 -16.37 -3.91 14.99
CA ASN A 22 -16.49 -4.59 16.30
C ASN A 22 -17.78 -5.43 16.47
N ALA A 23 -18.86 -5.06 15.79
CA ALA A 23 -20.15 -5.76 15.82
C ALA A 23 -20.35 -6.73 14.64
N SER A 24 -19.31 -7.05 13.87
CA SER A 24 -19.41 -8.04 12.79
C SER A 24 -19.29 -9.46 13.34
N GLY A 25 -20.26 -10.32 13.01
CA GLY A 25 -20.18 -11.74 13.34
C GLY A 25 -19.01 -12.41 12.59
N PRO A 26 -18.38 -13.45 13.17
CA PRO A 26 -17.12 -14.02 12.66
C PRO A 26 -17.20 -14.55 11.21
N GLY A 27 -18.40 -14.89 10.74
CA GLY A 27 -18.62 -15.38 9.37
C GLY A 27 -18.88 -14.30 8.32
N ALA A 28 -19.02 -13.03 8.69
CA ALA A 28 -19.44 -11.99 7.74
C ALA A 28 -18.29 -11.57 6.81
N ALA A 29 -17.09 -11.31 7.33
CA ALA A 29 -15.96 -10.86 6.53
C ALA A 29 -15.46 -11.93 5.53
N PRO A 30 -15.39 -13.23 5.90
CA PRO A 30 -15.08 -14.30 4.94
C PRO A 30 -16.09 -14.40 3.79
N LYS A 31 -17.40 -14.24 4.06
CA LYS A 31 -18.43 -14.26 3.01
C LYS A 31 -18.27 -13.11 2.01
N VAL A 32 -18.00 -11.90 2.51
CA VAL A 32 -17.73 -10.73 1.67
C VAL A 32 -16.47 -10.93 0.83
N HIS A 33 -15.42 -11.49 1.42
CA HIS A 33 -14.19 -11.82 0.69
C HIS A 33 -14.48 -12.79 -0.47
N VAL A 34 -15.18 -13.90 -0.22
CA VAL A 34 -15.54 -14.88 -1.27
C VAL A 34 -16.35 -14.23 -2.39
N PHE A 35 -17.35 -13.42 -2.04
CA PHE A 35 -18.15 -12.69 -3.02
C PHE A 35 -17.32 -11.72 -3.88
N LEU A 36 -16.44 -10.93 -3.27
CA LEU A 36 -15.59 -10.01 -4.02
C LEU A 36 -14.59 -10.75 -4.91
N THR A 37 -14.03 -11.86 -4.44
CA THR A 37 -13.17 -12.72 -5.25
C THR A 37 -13.91 -13.26 -6.47
N SER A 38 -15.19 -13.68 -6.35
CA SER A 38 -15.96 -14.16 -7.51
C SER A 38 -16.29 -13.03 -8.50
N CYS A 39 -16.29 -11.77 -8.06
CA CYS A 39 -16.37 -10.59 -8.93
C CYS A 39 -15.01 -10.17 -9.55
N GLY A 40 -13.96 -10.99 -9.44
CA GLY A 40 -12.63 -10.67 -9.97
C GLY A 40 -11.83 -9.66 -9.14
N LYS A 41 -12.27 -9.36 -7.91
CA LYS A 41 -11.53 -8.52 -6.97
C LYS A 41 -10.49 -9.33 -6.19
N LYS A 42 -9.54 -8.61 -5.62
CA LYS A 42 -8.48 -9.11 -4.73
C LYS A 42 -8.67 -8.48 -3.35
N PRO A 43 -9.69 -8.91 -2.59
CA PRO A 43 -9.91 -8.39 -1.25
C PRO A 43 -8.76 -8.77 -0.30
N ILE A 44 -8.42 -7.89 0.64
CA ILE A 44 -7.48 -8.17 1.73
C ILE A 44 -8.14 -7.89 3.07
N PHE A 45 -7.76 -8.62 4.12
CA PHE A 45 -8.24 -8.37 5.48
C PHE A 45 -7.32 -7.40 6.22
N MET A 46 -7.93 -6.38 6.80
CA MET A 46 -7.29 -5.53 7.80
C MET A 46 -7.52 -6.12 9.18
N LYS A 47 -6.44 -6.21 9.97
CA LYS A 47 -6.51 -6.67 11.37
C LYS A 47 -7.10 -5.60 12.30
N LYS A 48 -6.94 -4.32 11.94
CA LYS A 48 -7.36 -3.17 12.73
C LYS A 48 -7.74 -2.04 11.79
N GLU A 49 -8.80 -1.32 12.13
CA GLU A 49 -9.18 -0.09 11.45
C GLU A 49 -8.15 1.02 11.71
N ILE A 50 -7.76 1.70 10.64
CA ILE A 50 -6.84 2.84 10.68
C ILE A 50 -7.34 3.92 9.72
N ASP A 51 -7.03 5.17 10.02
CA ASP A 51 -7.34 6.29 9.13
C ASP A 51 -6.64 6.10 7.77
N GLY A 52 -7.44 6.19 6.70
CA GLY A 52 -6.97 6.10 5.32
C GLY A 52 -6.69 4.68 4.81
N PHE A 53 -7.00 3.64 5.59
CA PHE A 53 -6.73 2.24 5.21
C PHE A 53 -5.22 2.01 4.88
N ILE A 54 -4.83 0.87 4.30
CA ILE A 54 -3.41 0.57 4.05
C ILE A 54 -2.94 1.31 2.80
N ALA A 55 -3.68 1.20 1.69
CA ALA A 55 -3.27 1.76 0.40
C ALA A 55 -3.10 3.30 0.45
N ALA A 56 -4.09 4.04 0.99
CA ALA A 56 -3.98 5.49 1.02
C ALA A 56 -2.93 5.97 2.02
N ARG A 57 -2.69 5.23 3.12
CA ARG A 57 -1.62 5.55 4.07
C ARG A 57 -0.23 5.36 3.47
N LEU A 58 -0.02 4.30 2.67
CA LEU A 58 1.23 4.11 1.92
C LEU A 58 1.43 5.21 0.87
N GLN A 59 0.37 5.58 0.17
CA GLN A 59 0.41 6.68 -0.80
C GLN A 59 0.73 8.03 -0.14
N ALA A 60 0.13 8.31 1.01
CA ALA A 60 0.42 9.52 1.79
C ALA A 60 1.87 9.56 2.29
N ALA A 61 2.44 8.41 2.69
CA ALA A 61 3.84 8.33 3.09
C ALA A 61 4.79 8.65 1.92
N LEU A 62 4.49 8.17 0.72
CA LEU A 62 5.22 8.53 -0.49
C LEU A 62 5.12 10.03 -0.78
N TYR A 63 3.90 10.58 -0.78
CA TYR A 63 3.69 12.02 -1.03
C TYR A 63 4.44 12.90 -0.05
N ARG A 64 4.45 12.54 1.24
CA ARG A 64 5.19 13.29 2.26
C ARG A 64 6.67 13.43 1.87
N GLU A 65 7.29 12.34 1.42
CA GLU A 65 8.71 12.36 1.03
C GLU A 65 8.92 13.15 -0.27
N CYS A 66 8.05 12.96 -1.27
CA CYS A 66 8.09 13.76 -2.51
C CYS A 66 8.01 15.26 -2.21
N MET A 67 7.07 15.68 -1.36
CA MET A 67 6.94 17.08 -0.95
C MET A 67 8.18 17.58 -0.22
N HIS A 68 8.76 16.77 0.65
CA HIS A 68 9.99 17.12 1.37
C HIS A 68 11.18 17.33 0.42
N LEU A 69 11.36 16.47 -0.58
CA LEU A 69 12.43 16.59 -1.58
C LEU A 69 12.29 17.86 -2.43
N VAL A 70 11.07 18.21 -2.84
CA VAL A 70 10.79 19.47 -3.56
C VAL A 70 11.09 20.67 -2.67
N GLN A 71 10.57 20.68 -1.44
CA GLN A 71 10.77 21.79 -0.50
C GLN A 71 12.25 22.00 -0.12
N SER A 72 13.03 20.92 -0.11
CA SER A 72 14.47 20.95 0.19
C SER A 72 15.33 21.28 -1.04
N GLY A 73 14.72 21.51 -2.21
CA GLY A 73 15.42 21.85 -3.45
C GLY A 73 16.24 20.70 -4.04
N VAL A 74 15.95 19.45 -3.66
CA VAL A 74 16.69 18.26 -4.14
C VAL A 74 16.34 17.94 -5.59
N ALA A 75 15.07 18.08 -5.96
CA ALA A 75 14.56 17.80 -7.29
C ALA A 75 13.26 18.58 -7.55
N ASP A 76 12.94 18.82 -8.82
CA ASP A 76 11.61 19.29 -9.23
C ASP A 76 10.60 18.13 -9.28
N VAL A 77 9.33 18.48 -9.48
CA VAL A 77 8.22 17.51 -9.50
C VAL A 77 8.36 16.50 -10.65
N ASP A 78 8.84 16.93 -11.81
CA ASP A 78 8.95 16.09 -13.02
C ASP A 78 10.06 15.03 -12.85
N ALA A 79 11.17 15.39 -12.21
CA ALA A 79 12.24 14.47 -11.88
C ALA A 79 11.79 13.42 -10.85
N ILE A 80 11.03 13.84 -9.82
CA ILE A 80 10.49 12.91 -8.82
C ILE A 80 9.49 11.94 -9.46
N ASP A 81 8.54 12.44 -10.26
CA ASP A 81 7.59 11.58 -10.98
C ASP A 81 8.31 10.60 -11.90
N SER A 82 9.33 11.06 -12.62
CA SER A 82 10.17 10.20 -13.47
C SER A 82 10.89 9.11 -12.65
N ALA A 83 11.41 9.44 -11.47
CA ALA A 83 12.07 8.47 -10.59
C ALA A 83 11.08 7.41 -10.07
N VAL A 84 9.83 7.80 -9.75
CA VAL A 84 8.78 6.86 -9.34
C VAL A 84 8.35 5.99 -10.51
N VAL A 85 7.94 6.60 -11.62
CA VAL A 85 7.37 5.89 -12.78
C VAL A 85 8.41 5.00 -13.46
N ASN A 86 9.63 5.48 -13.68
CA ASN A 86 10.67 4.71 -14.37
C ASN A 86 11.57 3.89 -13.44
N GLY A 87 11.56 4.19 -12.13
CA GLY A 87 12.29 3.43 -11.13
C GLY A 87 11.39 2.42 -10.42
N PHE A 88 11.19 2.61 -9.12
CA PHE A 88 10.61 1.58 -8.27
C PHE A 88 9.11 1.32 -8.53
N GLY A 89 8.37 2.26 -9.11
CA GLY A 89 6.94 2.10 -9.44
C GLY A 89 6.69 0.93 -10.40
N ARG A 90 7.55 0.72 -11.40
CA ARG A 90 7.48 -0.44 -12.30
C ARG A 90 7.62 -1.77 -11.55
N ARG A 91 8.54 -1.82 -10.59
CA ARG A 91 8.77 -3.00 -9.75
C ARG A 91 7.56 -3.28 -8.85
N LEU A 92 7.00 -2.23 -8.24
CA LEU A 92 5.85 -2.35 -7.34
C LEU A 92 4.55 -2.80 -8.02
N ASN A 93 4.43 -2.62 -9.35
CA ASN A 93 3.31 -3.17 -10.11
C ASN A 93 3.32 -4.71 -10.18
N GLN A 94 4.49 -5.34 -9.99
CA GLN A 94 4.65 -6.79 -10.09
C GLN A 94 4.79 -7.46 -8.72
N ILE A 95 5.55 -6.86 -7.81
CA ILE A 95 5.86 -7.44 -6.49
C ILE A 95 5.83 -6.38 -5.39
N GLY A 96 5.28 -6.73 -4.22
CA GLY A 96 5.18 -5.84 -3.07
C GLY A 96 6.53 -5.59 -2.38
N PRO A 97 6.62 -4.59 -1.48
CA PRO A 97 7.88 -4.17 -0.87
C PRO A 97 8.57 -5.26 -0.05
N PHE A 98 7.81 -6.16 0.62
CA PHE A 98 8.39 -7.27 1.36
C PHE A 98 8.97 -8.35 0.44
N THR A 99 8.27 -8.71 -0.64
CA THR A 99 8.81 -9.62 -1.66
C THR A 99 10.04 -9.04 -2.35
N VAL A 100 10.06 -7.73 -2.61
CA VAL A 100 11.26 -7.03 -3.09
C VAL A 100 12.41 -7.20 -2.10
N ALA A 101 12.14 -7.08 -0.79
CA ALA A 101 13.17 -7.25 0.23
C ALA A 101 13.69 -8.69 0.29
N ASP A 102 12.81 -9.68 0.19
CA ASP A 102 13.19 -11.10 0.11
C ASP A 102 14.09 -11.36 -1.10
N CYS A 103 13.79 -10.76 -2.26
CA CYS A 103 14.61 -10.90 -3.47
C CYS A 103 15.97 -10.16 -3.37
N ALA A 104 16.03 -9.03 -2.67
CA ALA A 104 17.23 -8.21 -2.57
C ALA A 104 18.20 -8.68 -1.47
N GLY A 105 17.69 -9.41 -0.47
CA GLY A 105 18.39 -9.68 0.78
C GLY A 105 17.82 -8.81 1.89
N VAL A 106 17.17 -9.44 2.88
CA VAL A 106 16.52 -8.75 3.99
C VAL A 106 17.55 -8.00 4.86
N ASP A 107 18.75 -8.55 4.99
CA ASP A 107 19.91 -7.93 5.67
C ASP A 107 20.37 -6.64 4.97
N LEU A 108 20.45 -6.64 3.64
CA LEU A 108 20.80 -5.46 2.86
C LEU A 108 19.75 -4.35 3.01
N VAL A 109 18.47 -4.73 2.94
CA VAL A 109 17.35 -3.80 3.09
C VAL A 109 17.31 -3.24 4.50
N GLN A 110 17.49 -4.07 5.51
CA GLN A 110 17.56 -3.65 6.92
C GLN A 110 18.71 -2.66 7.15
N GLY A 111 19.91 -2.98 6.67
CA GLY A 111 21.08 -2.10 6.82
C GLY A 111 20.92 -0.75 6.12
N THR A 112 20.26 -0.74 4.96
CA THR A 112 19.95 0.49 4.21
C THR A 112 18.88 1.31 4.95
N HIS A 113 17.78 0.67 5.35
CA HIS A 113 16.66 1.33 6.01
C HIS A 113 16.97 1.81 7.42
N ALA A 114 17.93 1.21 8.14
CA ALA A 114 18.38 1.71 9.43
C ALA A 114 18.88 3.17 9.38
N ARG A 115 19.36 3.63 8.21
CA ARG A 115 19.78 5.02 8.00
C ARG A 115 18.61 5.97 7.78
N PHE A 116 17.56 5.49 7.11
CA PHE A 116 16.38 6.29 6.77
C PHE A 116 15.32 6.29 7.88
N PHE A 117 15.19 5.18 8.60
CA PHE A 117 14.17 4.95 9.62
C PHE A 117 14.80 4.36 10.89
N PRO A 118 15.68 5.09 11.59
CA PRO A 118 16.42 4.56 12.74
C PRO A 118 15.55 4.16 13.95
N GLN A 119 14.24 4.45 13.89
CA GLN A 119 13.28 4.19 14.97
C GLN A 119 12.37 2.97 14.68
N LEU A 120 12.50 2.35 13.50
CA LEU A 120 11.76 1.16 13.06
C LEU A 120 12.70 -0.04 12.98
#